data_AF-A0A0Q8ERG2-F1
#
_entry.id   AF-A0A0Q8ERG2-F1
#
_cell.length_a   1.000
_cell.length_b   1.000
_cell.length_c   1.000
_cell.angle_alpha   90.00
_cell.angle_beta   90.00
_cell.angle_gamma   90.00
#
_symmetry.space_group_name_H-M   'P 1'
#
loop_
_entity.id
_entity.type
_entity.pdbx_description
1 polymer ?
#
loop_
_entity_poly.entity_id
_entity_poly.type
_entity_poly.pdbx_seq_one_letter_code
_entity_poly.pdbx_strand_id
1 'polypeptide(L)'
;MMLEFLNPPFMQRALIAAVLVGITAPAIGIYLVQRRQALMGDGIGHIAMTGVGLGFLLSTSPVWMATAVAVAGAVVMELIRWYGHTRGDLALAMLFYGGMAGGVMLINLSDTGSNANLTSYLFGSLATVSESDVIAICVLAAFVVLVTVGLRRQLFAVSQDEEFARVSGLPVRVLNLLIAVTAAVTVTVAMRVVGLLLVSALMVVPVAAAQQITKSFKVTFVLAVVIGTAVTLTGTVTSYYQDVPPGATIVLLAIAVFVALTALAAPLARRRARASETKGAECTLEVPGARRERDDVQV
;
A
#
# COMPACT_ATOMS: atom_id res chain seq x y z
N MET A 1 31.68 -0.56 16.59
CA MET A 1 31.38 -0.45 15.15
C MET A 1 29.99 -0.95 14.75
N MET A 2 29.64 -2.24 14.82
CA MET A 2 28.35 -2.72 14.26
C MET A 2 27.07 -2.33 15.05
N LEU A 3 27.19 -1.96 16.33
CA LEU A 3 26.09 -1.48 17.18
C LEU A 3 26.15 0.03 17.47
N GLU A 4 27.16 0.77 16.99
CA GLU A 4 27.28 2.22 17.26
C GLU A 4 26.18 3.03 16.57
N PHE A 5 25.64 2.55 15.45
CA PHE A 5 24.51 3.20 14.78
C PHE A 5 23.21 3.11 15.60
N LEU A 6 23.09 2.18 16.55
CA LEU A 6 21.93 2.08 17.45
C LEU A 6 22.03 3.01 18.67
N ASN A 7 23.18 3.65 18.89
CA ASN A 7 23.38 4.53 20.04
C ASN A 7 22.53 5.82 19.97
N PRO A 8 22.35 6.49 18.81
CA PRO A 8 21.46 7.62 18.74
C PRO A 8 19.98 7.24 18.97
N PRO A 9 19.27 7.92 19.89
CA PRO A 9 17.87 7.60 20.19
C PRO A 9 16.94 7.83 18.99
N PHE A 10 17.26 8.79 18.11
CA PHE A 10 16.47 9.00 16.90
C PHE A 10 16.56 7.81 15.92
N MET A 11 17.69 7.10 15.88
CA MET A 11 17.88 5.97 14.98
C MET A 11 17.07 4.76 15.44
N GLN A 12 17.04 4.48 16.74
CA GLN A 12 16.21 3.42 17.30
C GLN A 12 14.73 3.64 16.96
N ARG A 13 14.26 4.89 17.13
CA ARG A 13 12.90 5.31 16.76
C ARG A 13 12.63 5.14 15.27
N ALA A 14 13.57 5.57 14.43
CA ALA A 14 13.49 5.44 12.98
C ALA A 14 13.40 3.98 12.52
N LEU A 15 14.19 3.08 13.10
CA LEU A 15 14.15 1.64 12.78
C LEU A 15 12.86 0.97 13.23
N ILE A 16 12.38 1.29 14.44
CA ILE A 16 11.09 0.78 14.93
C ILE A 16 9.97 1.22 13.98
N ALA A 17 9.94 2.50 13.63
CA ALA A 17 8.96 3.02 12.67
C ALA A 17 9.12 2.37 11.29
N ALA A 18 10.35 2.18 10.80
CA ALA A 18 10.60 1.55 9.50
C ALA A 18 10.10 0.10 9.46
N VAL A 19 10.32 -0.69 10.52
CA VAL A 19 9.78 -2.06 10.63
C VAL A 19 8.26 -2.03 10.62
N LEU A 20 7.65 -1.18 11.44
CA LEU A 20 6.19 -1.05 11.50
C LEU A 20 5.61 -0.71 10.14
N VAL A 21 6.17 0.30 9.46
CA VAL A 21 5.76 0.73 8.12
C VAL A 21 5.96 -0.38 7.08
N GLY A 22 7.11 -1.06 7.12
CA GLY A 22 7.42 -2.19 6.24
C GLY A 22 6.48 -3.38 6.41
N ILE A 23 5.86 -3.54 7.60
CA ILE A 23 4.82 -4.54 7.84
C ILE A 23 3.46 -4.02 7.38
N THR A 24 3.06 -2.83 7.83
CA THR A 24 1.69 -2.33 7.65
C THR A 24 1.41 -1.96 6.19
N ALA A 25 2.36 -1.36 5.47
CA ALA A 25 2.15 -0.90 4.10
C ALA A 25 1.86 -2.07 3.13
N PRO A 26 2.67 -3.14 3.05
CA PRO A 26 2.34 -4.30 2.23
C PRO A 26 1.12 -5.08 2.74
N ALA A 27 0.88 -5.09 4.07
CA ALA A 27 -0.24 -5.81 4.66
C ALA A 27 -1.60 -5.28 4.18
N ILE A 28 -1.77 -3.96 4.06
CA ILE A 28 -2.97 -3.38 3.43
C ILE A 28 -2.86 -3.34 1.90
N GLY A 29 -1.65 -3.13 1.38
CA GLY A 29 -1.36 -3.01 -0.04
C GLY A 29 -1.83 -4.21 -0.86
N ILE A 30 -1.73 -5.43 -0.32
CA ILE A 30 -2.21 -6.62 -1.02
C ILE A 30 -3.71 -6.56 -1.35
N TYR A 31 -4.53 -6.05 -0.42
CA TYR A 31 -5.97 -5.93 -0.64
C TYR A 31 -6.28 -4.83 -1.66
N LEU A 32 -5.55 -3.71 -1.61
CA LEU A 32 -5.69 -2.63 -2.59
C LEU A 32 -5.30 -3.07 -4.00
N VAL A 33 -4.20 -3.81 -4.15
CA VAL A 33 -3.73 -4.33 -5.45
C VAL A 33 -4.73 -5.31 -6.03
N GLN A 34 -5.24 -6.25 -5.24
CA GLN A 34 -6.24 -7.23 -5.72
C GLN A 34 -7.55 -6.56 -6.17
N ARG A 35 -7.93 -5.44 -5.54
CA ARG A 35 -9.11 -4.66 -5.91
C ARG A 35 -8.86 -3.63 -7.02
N ARG A 36 -7.66 -3.60 -7.62
CA ARG A 36 -7.25 -2.59 -8.62
C ARG A 36 -7.35 -1.15 -8.11
N GLN A 37 -7.24 -0.96 -6.79
CA GLN A 37 -7.34 0.33 -6.09
C GLN A 37 -5.96 0.83 -5.66
N ALA A 38 -4.93 0.58 -6.47
CA ALA A 38 -3.55 0.97 -6.17
C ALA A 38 -3.40 2.49 -5.97
N LEU A 39 -4.17 3.30 -6.71
CA LEU A 39 -4.16 4.77 -6.62
C LEU A 39 -4.88 5.32 -5.38
N MET A 40 -5.59 4.47 -4.63
CA MET A 40 -6.30 4.87 -3.42
C MET A 40 -5.33 5.39 -2.34
N GLY A 41 -4.17 4.76 -2.21
CA GLY A 41 -3.14 5.20 -1.26
C GLY A 41 -2.61 6.60 -1.58
N ASP A 42 -2.54 6.95 -2.87
CA ASP A 42 -2.06 8.24 -3.35
C ASP A 42 -3.06 9.35 -3.02
N GLY A 43 -4.33 9.16 -3.40
CA GLY A 43 -5.39 10.13 -3.08
C GLY A 43 -5.53 10.37 -1.57
N ILE A 44 -5.47 9.32 -0.75
CA ILE A 44 -5.52 9.49 0.71
C ILE A 44 -4.27 10.18 1.26
N GLY A 45 -3.08 9.93 0.70
CA GLY A 45 -1.83 10.62 1.05
C GLY A 45 -1.91 12.13 0.86
N HIS A 46 -2.51 12.59 -0.23
CA HIS A 46 -2.69 14.02 -0.46
C HIS A 46 -3.73 14.67 0.44
N ILE A 47 -4.81 13.97 0.78
CA ILE A 47 -5.76 14.44 1.81
C ILE A 47 -5.08 14.52 3.19
N ALA A 48 -4.23 13.54 3.52
CA ALA A 48 -3.48 13.55 4.77
C ALA A 48 -2.56 14.78 4.88
N MET A 49 -2.05 15.30 3.76
CA MET A 49 -1.30 16.56 3.71
C MET A 49 -2.13 17.75 4.23
N THR A 50 -3.43 17.80 3.91
CA THR A 50 -4.35 18.79 4.51
C THR A 50 -4.43 18.66 6.01
N GLY A 51 -4.48 17.43 6.52
CA GLY A 51 -4.48 17.18 7.96
C GLY A 51 -3.19 17.57 8.65
N VAL A 52 -2.03 17.36 8.01
CA VAL A 52 -0.74 17.87 8.51
C VAL A 52 -0.76 19.41 8.57
N GLY A 53 -1.23 20.08 7.51
CA GLY A 53 -1.38 21.53 7.47
C GLY A 53 -2.32 22.07 8.57
N LEU A 54 -3.47 21.42 8.79
CA LEU A 54 -4.37 21.72 9.91
C LEU A 54 -3.67 21.51 11.26
N GLY A 55 -2.89 20.45 11.42
CA GLY A 55 -2.13 20.19 12.64
C GLY A 55 -1.21 21.36 13.00
N PHE A 56 -0.49 21.90 12.01
CA PHE A 56 0.34 23.08 12.20
C PHE A 56 -0.47 24.34 12.51
N LEU A 57 -1.57 24.59 11.79
CA LEU A 57 -2.41 25.76 12.01
C LEU A 57 -3.05 25.77 13.42
N LEU A 58 -3.50 24.61 13.90
CA LEU A 58 -4.13 24.44 15.21
C LEU A 58 -3.11 24.18 16.33
N SER A 59 -1.80 24.22 16.05
CA SER A 59 -0.73 23.88 17.00
C SER A 59 -0.95 22.53 17.71
N THR A 60 -1.57 21.58 17.02
CA THR A 60 -1.91 20.24 17.51
C THR A 60 -0.95 19.21 16.90
N SER A 61 -0.90 17.99 17.45
CA SER A 61 -0.07 16.90 16.89
C SER A 61 -0.41 16.65 15.40
N PRO A 62 0.56 16.83 14.48
CA PRO A 62 0.31 16.62 13.05
C PRO A 62 -0.07 15.19 12.69
N VAL A 63 0.42 14.19 13.45
CA VAL A 63 0.11 12.77 13.22
C VAL A 63 -1.38 12.50 13.45
N TRP A 64 -1.92 12.94 14.59
CA TRP A 64 -3.32 12.72 14.92
C TRP A 64 -4.25 13.49 13.98
N MET A 65 -3.89 14.73 13.64
CA MET A 65 -4.71 15.54 12.73
C MET A 65 -4.66 14.99 11.29
N ALA A 66 -3.50 14.56 10.81
CA ALA A 66 -3.36 13.83 9.55
C ALA A 66 -4.22 12.57 9.54
N THR A 67 -4.21 11.81 10.64
CA THR A 67 -5.01 10.57 10.75
C THR A 67 -6.50 10.87 10.70
N ALA A 68 -6.97 11.86 11.48
CA ALA A 68 -8.38 12.23 11.50
C ALA A 68 -8.89 12.67 10.12
N VAL A 69 -8.13 13.53 9.43
CA VAL A 69 -8.49 14.03 8.10
C VAL A 69 -8.37 12.95 7.02
N ALA A 70 -7.34 12.11 7.07
CA ALA A 70 -7.19 10.98 6.15
C ALA A 70 -8.33 9.97 6.32
N VAL A 71 -8.72 9.66 7.56
CA VAL A 71 -9.87 8.78 7.84
C VAL A 71 -11.17 9.40 7.35
N ALA A 72 -11.40 10.69 7.61
CA ALA A 72 -12.57 11.40 7.08
C ALA A 72 -12.60 11.36 5.54
N GLY A 73 -11.46 11.62 4.89
CA GLY A 73 -11.31 11.53 3.43
C GLY A 73 -11.59 10.13 2.89
N ALA A 74 -11.08 9.09 3.55
CA ALA A 74 -11.33 7.70 3.17
C ALA A 74 -12.80 7.30 3.34
N VAL A 75 -13.47 7.76 4.40
CA VAL A 75 -14.91 7.55 4.61
C VAL A 75 -15.72 8.24 3.51
N VAL A 76 -15.43 9.50 3.20
CA VAL A 76 -16.10 10.26 2.13
C VAL A 76 -15.90 9.58 0.78
N MET A 77 -14.67 9.16 0.47
CA MET A 77 -14.35 8.46 -0.77
C MET A 77 -15.13 7.15 -0.91
N GLU A 78 -15.15 6.34 0.16
CA GLU A 78 -15.87 5.08 0.14
C GLU A 78 -17.39 5.28 0.02
N LEU A 79 -17.94 6.31 0.69
CA LEU A 79 -19.36 6.66 0.58
C LEU A 79 -19.72 7.06 -0.85
N ILE A 80 -18.91 7.91 -1.49
CA ILE A 80 -19.12 8.30 -2.89
C ILE A 80 -19.07 7.08 -3.80
N ARG A 81 -18.17 6.13 -3.53
CA ARG A 81 -18.03 4.90 -4.33
C ARG A 81 -19.24 3.98 -4.21
N TRP A 82 -19.92 3.95 -3.06
CA TRP A 82 -21.16 3.18 -2.89
C TRP A 82 -22.35 3.77 -3.64
N TYR A 83 -22.50 5.10 -3.61
CA TYR A 83 -23.64 5.76 -4.23
C TYR A 83 -23.42 6.07 -5.73
N GLY A 84 -22.18 6.29 -6.15
CA GLY A 84 -21.82 6.66 -7.51
C GLY A 84 -21.11 5.53 -8.26
N HIS A 85 -21.85 4.76 -9.05
CA HIS A 85 -21.33 3.63 -9.84
C HIS A 85 -20.26 4.02 -10.90
N THR A 86 -20.03 5.32 -11.16
CA THR A 86 -19.13 5.81 -12.23
C THR A 86 -18.27 7.01 -11.81
N ARG A 87 -18.25 7.39 -10.54
CA ARG A 87 -17.58 8.63 -10.06
C ARG A 87 -16.43 8.39 -9.08
N GLY A 88 -16.04 7.14 -8.84
CA GLY A 88 -14.93 6.82 -7.92
C GLY A 88 -13.63 7.51 -8.29
N ASP A 89 -13.26 7.49 -9.58
CA ASP A 89 -12.01 8.09 -10.07
C ASP A 89 -12.06 9.62 -10.02
N LEU A 90 -13.22 10.21 -10.34
CA LEU A 90 -13.42 11.66 -10.22
C LEU A 90 -13.35 12.11 -8.75
N ALA A 91 -13.97 11.36 -7.83
CA ALA A 91 -13.91 11.65 -6.41
C ALA A 91 -12.49 11.53 -5.87
N LEU A 92 -11.74 10.50 -6.29
CA LEU A 92 -10.34 10.33 -5.96
C LEU A 92 -9.51 11.54 -6.46
N ALA A 93 -9.73 11.98 -7.70
CA ALA A 93 -9.04 13.14 -8.26
C ALA A 93 -9.38 14.44 -7.52
N MET A 94 -10.66 14.69 -7.20
CA MET A 94 -11.08 15.87 -6.44
C MET A 94 -10.45 15.88 -5.04
N LEU A 95 -10.42 14.74 -4.36
CA LEU A 95 -9.78 14.60 -3.06
C LEU A 95 -8.26 14.76 -3.15
N PHE A 96 -7.63 14.27 -4.21
CA PHE A 96 -6.20 14.43 -4.46
C PHE A 96 -5.83 15.91 -4.63
N TYR A 97 -6.47 16.61 -5.58
CA TYR A 97 -6.17 18.01 -5.87
C TYR A 97 -6.58 18.93 -4.72
N GLY A 98 -7.76 18.68 -4.15
CA GLY A 98 -8.24 19.41 -2.97
C GLY A 98 -7.34 19.19 -1.75
N GLY A 99 -6.87 17.96 -1.55
CA GLY A 99 -5.96 17.60 -0.46
C GLY A 99 -4.61 18.33 -0.55
N MET A 100 -4.02 18.32 -1.75
CA MET A 100 -2.75 19.01 -2.02
C MET A 100 -2.89 20.54 -1.90
N ALA A 101 -3.89 21.12 -2.58
CA ALA A 101 -4.11 22.56 -2.54
C ALA A 101 -4.45 23.04 -1.11
N GLY A 102 -5.33 22.31 -0.42
CA GLY A 102 -5.69 22.60 0.97
C GLY A 102 -4.51 22.48 1.93
N GLY A 103 -3.70 21.42 1.82
CA GLY A 103 -2.52 21.23 2.67
C GLY A 103 -1.49 22.34 2.52
N VAL A 104 -1.14 22.69 1.28
CA VAL A 104 -0.21 23.78 1.00
C VAL A 104 -0.77 25.13 1.47
N MET A 105 -2.05 25.41 1.22
CA MET A 105 -2.70 26.65 1.64
C MET A 105 -2.69 26.79 3.16
N LEU A 106 -3.09 25.75 3.89
CA LEU A 106 -3.14 25.78 5.35
C LEU A 106 -1.75 25.94 6.00
N ILE A 107 -0.73 25.31 5.42
CA ILE A 107 0.64 25.47 5.94
C ILE A 107 1.18 26.88 5.70
N ASN A 108 0.84 27.51 4.56
CA ASN A 108 1.22 28.90 4.29
C ASN A 108 0.47 29.89 5.18
N LEU A 109 -0.73 29.53 5.64
CA LEU A 109 -1.52 30.35 6.55
C LEU A 109 -1.11 30.17 8.02
N SER A 110 -0.38 29.10 8.35
CA SER A 110 0.06 28.82 9.71
C SER A 110 1.37 29.54 10.05
N ASP A 111 1.40 30.22 11.19
CA ASP A 111 2.59 30.95 11.65
C ASP A 111 3.77 30.01 12.02
N THR A 112 3.47 28.75 12.33
CA THR A 112 4.44 27.73 12.75
C THR A 112 4.82 26.76 11.62
N GLY A 113 4.04 26.75 10.53
CA GLY A 113 4.31 25.92 9.36
C GLY A 113 5.43 26.50 8.52
N SER A 114 6.32 25.65 8.02
CA SER A 114 7.38 26.04 7.10
C SER A 114 7.41 25.08 5.92
N ASN A 115 7.84 25.58 4.76
CA ASN A 115 8.08 24.74 3.58
C ASN A 115 9.04 23.58 3.89
N ALA A 116 10.01 23.77 4.79
CA ALA A 116 10.92 22.71 5.24
C ALA A 116 10.22 21.58 6.04
N ASN A 117 9.18 21.92 6.80
CA ASN A 117 8.36 20.92 7.48
C ASN A 117 7.54 20.14 6.45
N LEU A 118 6.91 20.84 5.49
CA LEU A 118 6.14 20.19 4.43
C LEU A 118 7.00 19.20 3.65
N THR A 119 8.18 19.61 3.17
CA THR A 119 9.08 18.71 2.41
C THR A 119 9.48 17.49 3.22
N SER A 120 9.69 17.64 4.53
CA SER A 120 9.99 16.52 5.44
C SER A 120 8.85 15.50 5.54
N TYR A 121 7.58 15.94 5.51
CA TYR A 121 6.42 15.02 5.47
C TYR A 121 6.15 14.43 4.08
N LEU A 122 6.49 15.15 3.01
CA LEU A 122 6.30 14.67 1.64
C LEU A 122 7.27 13.53 1.29
N PHE A 123 8.54 13.67 1.69
CA PHE A 123 9.62 12.74 1.34
C PHE A 123 10.12 11.87 2.50
N GLY A 124 9.58 12.08 3.71
CA GLY A 124 10.00 11.39 4.93
C GLY A 124 11.30 11.96 5.49
N SER A 125 11.43 11.94 6.82
CA SER A 125 12.65 12.34 7.50
C SER A 125 12.80 11.62 8.84
N LEU A 126 13.80 10.75 8.92
CA LEU A 126 14.11 9.94 10.09
C LEU A 126 14.50 10.79 11.31
N ALA A 127 15.14 11.94 11.07
CA ALA A 127 15.63 12.83 12.12
C ALA A 127 14.50 13.61 12.82
N THR A 128 13.34 13.76 12.18
CA THR A 128 12.23 14.58 12.70
C THR A 128 11.25 13.80 13.59
N VAL A 129 11.52 12.51 13.84
CA VAL A 129 10.62 11.62 14.57
C VAL A 129 10.77 11.81 16.08
N SER A 130 9.73 12.35 16.72
CA SER A 130 9.69 12.54 18.17
C SER A 130 9.18 11.28 18.90
N GLU A 131 9.34 11.22 20.23
CA GLU A 131 8.85 10.09 21.04
C GLU A 131 7.33 9.95 20.97
N SER A 132 6.60 11.07 21.00
CA SER A 132 5.14 11.07 20.89
C SER A 132 4.67 10.58 19.52
N ASP A 133 5.42 10.89 18.45
CA ASP A 133 5.14 10.35 17.11
C ASP A 133 5.31 8.83 17.08
N VAL A 134 6.37 8.29 17.71
CA VAL A 134 6.59 6.84 17.74
C VAL A 134 5.47 6.12 18.48
N ILE A 135 5.01 6.66 19.61
CA ILE A 135 3.87 6.08 20.34
C ILE A 135 2.62 6.08 19.45
N ALA A 136 2.33 7.18 18.75
CA ALA A 136 1.21 7.24 17.82
C ALA A 136 1.35 6.22 16.68
N ILE A 137 2.53 6.14 16.05
CA ILE A 137 2.85 5.17 14.99
C ILE A 137 2.67 3.74 15.50
N CYS A 138 3.14 3.42 16.71
CA CYS A 138 2.96 2.09 17.32
C CYS A 138 1.48 1.75 17.52
N VAL A 139 0.67 2.67 18.07
CA VAL A 139 -0.77 2.45 18.29
C VAL A 139 -1.51 2.26 16.97
N LEU A 140 -1.24 3.13 16.00
CA LEU A 140 -1.88 3.07 14.67
C LEU A 140 -1.43 1.82 13.89
N ALA A 141 -0.16 1.45 13.96
CA ALA A 141 0.35 0.22 13.35
C ALA A 141 -0.26 -1.02 14.01
N ALA A 142 -0.40 -1.05 15.34
CA ALA A 142 -1.08 -2.12 16.04
C ALA A 142 -2.54 -2.27 15.58
N PHE A 143 -3.25 -1.15 15.39
CA PHE A 143 -4.59 -1.17 14.80
C PHE A 143 -4.60 -1.77 13.39
N VAL A 144 -3.69 -1.35 12.51
CA VAL A 144 -3.60 -1.90 11.14
C VAL A 144 -3.32 -3.40 11.14
N VAL A 145 -2.37 -3.86 11.96
CA VAL A 145 -2.03 -5.29 12.09
C VAL A 145 -3.21 -6.07 12.66
N LEU A 146 -3.86 -5.58 13.70
CA LEU A 146 -5.03 -6.21 14.32
C LEU A 146 -6.13 -6.43 13.28
N VAL A 147 -6.44 -5.40 12.49
CA VAL A 147 -7.48 -5.44 11.47
C VAL A 147 -7.10 -6.39 10.33
N THR A 148 -5.89 -6.26 9.78
CA THR A 148 -5.44 -7.07 8.63
C THR A 148 -5.27 -8.54 8.97
N VAL A 149 -4.78 -8.88 10.16
CA VAL A 149 -4.58 -10.27 10.61
C VAL A 149 -5.88 -10.85 11.18
N GLY A 150 -6.62 -10.08 11.98
CA GLY A 150 -7.85 -10.52 12.63
C GLY A 150 -8.97 -10.79 11.63
N LEU A 151 -9.17 -9.89 10.65
CA LEU A 151 -10.23 -10.02 9.64
C LEU A 151 -9.72 -10.62 8.32
N ARG A 152 -8.53 -11.21 8.29
CA ARG A 152 -7.88 -11.72 7.06
C ARG A 152 -8.80 -12.52 6.13
N ARG A 153 -9.67 -13.38 6.69
CA ARG A 153 -10.58 -14.24 5.91
C ARG A 153 -11.72 -13.44 5.27
N GLN A 154 -12.25 -12.46 6.00
CA GLN A 154 -13.34 -11.59 5.53
C GLN A 154 -12.83 -10.58 4.50
N LEU A 155 -11.68 -9.95 4.77
CA LEU A 155 -11.02 -9.03 3.85
C LEU A 155 -10.60 -9.73 2.55
N PHE A 156 -10.08 -10.96 2.66
CA PHE A 156 -9.78 -11.79 1.50
C PHE A 156 -11.02 -12.10 0.67
N ALA A 157 -12.12 -12.54 1.30
CA ALA A 157 -13.35 -12.87 0.60
C ALA A 157 -13.88 -11.66 -0.21
N VAL A 158 -13.98 -10.49 0.43
CA VAL A 158 -14.45 -9.26 -0.22
C VAL A 158 -13.49 -8.74 -1.31
N SER A 159 -12.19 -8.97 -1.15
CA SER A 159 -11.18 -8.52 -2.12
C SER A 159 -11.04 -9.44 -3.32
N GLN A 160 -11.54 -10.67 -3.26
CA GLN A 160 -11.53 -11.61 -4.39
C GLN A 160 -12.85 -11.61 -5.15
N ASP A 161 -13.96 -11.68 -4.44
CA ASP A 161 -15.29 -11.70 -5.04
C ASP A 161 -16.30 -11.01 -4.11
N GLU A 162 -16.68 -9.80 -4.50
CA GLU A 162 -17.60 -8.97 -3.76
C GLU A 162 -19.05 -9.48 -3.82
N GLU A 163 -19.44 -10.13 -4.92
CA GLU A 163 -20.78 -10.72 -5.08
C GLU A 163 -20.90 -11.99 -4.24
N PHE A 164 -19.91 -12.88 -4.31
CA PHE A 164 -19.88 -14.09 -3.48
C PHE A 164 -19.86 -13.76 -1.99
N ALA A 165 -19.09 -12.74 -1.58
CA ALA A 165 -19.08 -12.29 -0.19
C ALA A 165 -20.45 -11.75 0.26
N ARG A 166 -21.16 -11.04 -0.62
CA ARG A 166 -22.51 -10.52 -0.36
C ARG A 166 -23.53 -11.65 -0.20
N VAL A 167 -23.50 -12.65 -1.08
CA VAL A 167 -24.37 -13.84 -1.00
C VAL A 167 -24.04 -14.68 0.24
N SER A 168 -22.78 -14.71 0.65
CA SER A 168 -22.31 -15.40 1.87
C SER A 168 -22.70 -14.68 3.17
N GLY A 169 -23.44 -13.56 3.11
CA GLY A 169 -23.92 -12.82 4.27
C GLY A 169 -22.87 -11.91 4.93
N LEU A 170 -21.72 -11.66 4.28
CA LEU A 170 -20.72 -10.74 4.81
C LEU A 170 -21.16 -9.28 4.62
N PRO A 171 -20.92 -8.39 5.60
CA PRO A 171 -21.23 -6.97 5.48
C PRO A 171 -20.21 -6.25 4.60
N VAL A 172 -20.31 -6.46 3.29
CA VAL A 172 -19.38 -5.96 2.27
C VAL A 172 -19.10 -4.45 2.40
N ARG A 173 -20.14 -3.65 2.66
CA ARG A 173 -19.99 -2.19 2.85
C ARG A 173 -19.06 -1.87 4.00
N VAL A 174 -19.29 -2.46 5.17
CA VAL A 174 -18.45 -2.23 6.36
C VAL A 174 -17.01 -2.68 6.11
N LEU A 175 -16.83 -3.83 5.43
CA LEU A 175 -15.51 -4.35 5.12
C LEU A 175 -14.75 -3.45 4.13
N ASN A 176 -15.42 -2.93 3.11
CA ASN A 176 -14.82 -1.99 2.17
C ASN A 176 -14.42 -0.67 2.85
N LEU A 177 -15.29 -0.14 3.72
CA LEU A 177 -14.97 1.04 4.54
C LEU A 177 -13.78 0.78 5.45
N LEU A 178 -13.73 -0.40 6.06
CA LEU A 178 -12.64 -0.78 6.94
C LEU A 178 -11.31 -0.94 6.18
N ILE A 179 -11.31 -1.44 4.93
CA ILE A 179 -10.12 -1.40 4.06
C ILE A 179 -9.69 0.05 3.81
N ALA A 180 -10.63 0.93 3.48
CA ALA A 180 -10.35 2.33 3.20
C ALA A 180 -9.75 3.07 4.42
N VAL A 181 -10.36 2.91 5.58
CA VAL A 181 -9.90 3.50 6.86
C VAL A 181 -8.54 2.92 7.26
N THR A 182 -8.35 1.61 7.12
CA THR A 182 -7.06 0.97 7.43
C THR A 182 -5.96 1.46 6.49
N ALA A 183 -6.27 1.68 5.21
CA ALA A 183 -5.34 2.29 4.26
C ALA A 183 -4.98 3.72 4.68
N ALA A 184 -5.96 4.54 5.08
CA ALA A 184 -5.72 5.90 5.57
C ALA A 184 -4.82 5.93 6.81
N VAL A 185 -5.08 5.06 7.78
CA VAL A 185 -4.23 4.92 8.96
C VAL A 185 -2.82 4.49 8.55
N THR A 186 -2.69 3.52 7.64
CA THR A 186 -1.39 3.06 7.16
C THR A 186 -0.59 4.17 6.47
N VAL A 187 -1.26 5.03 5.70
CA VAL A 187 -0.64 6.21 5.08
C VAL A 187 -0.05 7.15 6.14
N THR A 188 -0.81 7.41 7.21
CA THR A 188 -0.33 8.28 8.30
C THR A 188 0.81 7.65 9.11
N VAL A 189 0.82 6.33 9.28
CA VAL A 189 1.93 5.59 9.90
C VAL A 189 3.20 5.72 9.06
N ALA A 190 3.08 5.63 7.73
CA ALA A 190 4.21 5.69 6.80
C ALA A 190 4.76 7.09 6.52
N MET A 191 4.01 8.15 6.85
CA MET A 191 4.36 9.52 6.46
C MET A 191 5.71 10.01 6.98
N ARG A 192 6.11 9.59 8.19
CA ARG A 192 7.37 10.06 8.80
C ARG A 192 8.61 9.37 8.24
N VAL A 193 8.48 8.09 7.87
CA VAL A 193 9.60 7.26 7.40
C VAL A 193 9.78 7.38 5.89
N VAL A 194 8.69 7.16 5.15
CA VAL A 194 8.71 7.05 3.69
C VAL A 194 8.27 8.35 3.01
N GLY A 195 7.41 9.12 3.67
CA GLY A 195 6.84 10.34 3.12
C GLY A 195 5.54 10.09 2.35
N LEU A 196 4.63 11.07 2.43
CA LEU A 196 3.27 10.98 1.87
C LEU A 196 3.23 10.69 0.37
N LEU A 197 4.21 11.19 -0.41
CA LEU A 197 4.26 10.99 -1.86
C LEU A 197 4.65 9.57 -2.27
N LEU A 198 5.35 8.86 -1.38
CA LEU A 198 6.04 7.61 -1.69
C LEU A 198 5.39 6.40 -1.00
N VAL A 199 4.42 6.63 -0.11
CA VAL A 199 3.67 5.57 0.59
C VAL A 199 3.00 4.61 -0.40
N SER A 200 2.35 5.15 -1.44
CA SER A 200 1.61 4.37 -2.43
C SER A 200 2.51 3.34 -3.12
N ALA A 201 3.75 3.75 -3.44
CA ALA A 201 4.76 2.86 -3.99
C ALA A 201 5.13 1.73 -3.02
N LEU A 202 5.32 2.03 -1.73
CA LEU A 202 5.65 0.99 -0.73
C LEU A 202 4.47 0.03 -0.46
N MET A 203 3.23 0.48 -0.62
CA MET A 203 2.06 -0.41 -0.55
C MET A 203 1.98 -1.36 -1.74
N VAL A 204 2.31 -0.89 -2.95
CA VAL A 204 2.05 -1.61 -4.21
C VAL A 204 3.25 -2.43 -4.67
N VAL A 205 4.46 -1.86 -4.67
CA VAL A 205 5.65 -2.45 -5.30
C VAL A 205 6.08 -3.78 -4.64
N PRO A 206 6.19 -3.89 -3.29
CA PRO A 206 6.54 -5.16 -2.65
C PRO A 206 5.52 -6.27 -2.91
N VAL A 207 4.24 -5.91 -2.96
CA VAL A 207 3.14 -6.83 -3.28
C VAL A 207 3.25 -7.32 -4.72
N ALA A 208 3.42 -6.40 -5.66
CA ALA A 208 3.58 -6.72 -7.07
C ALA A 208 4.82 -7.60 -7.29
N ALA A 209 5.92 -7.32 -6.60
CA ALA A 209 7.14 -8.12 -6.64
C ALA A 209 6.91 -9.54 -6.12
N ALA A 210 6.20 -9.69 -4.99
CA ALA A 210 5.84 -10.99 -4.44
C ALA A 210 4.91 -11.80 -5.36
N GLN A 211 3.96 -11.14 -6.04
CA GLN A 211 3.00 -11.79 -6.94
C GLN A 211 3.65 -12.42 -8.18
N GLN A 212 4.84 -11.97 -8.60
CA GLN A 212 5.52 -12.55 -9.76
C GLN A 212 5.98 -13.99 -9.54
N ILE A 213 6.25 -14.37 -8.30
CA ILE A 213 6.81 -15.68 -7.94
C ILE A 213 5.85 -16.53 -7.09
N THR A 214 4.74 -15.96 -6.63
CA THR A 214 3.76 -16.66 -5.77
C THR A 214 2.43 -16.85 -6.48
N LYS A 215 1.72 -17.95 -6.16
CA LYS A 215 0.37 -18.24 -6.67
C LYS A 215 -0.70 -18.24 -5.58
N SER A 216 -0.30 -18.19 -4.31
CA SER A 216 -1.20 -18.30 -3.16
C SER A 216 -1.20 -17.00 -2.36
N PHE A 217 -2.39 -16.48 -2.07
CA PHE A 217 -2.58 -15.21 -1.36
C PHE A 217 -1.83 -15.15 -0.03
N LYS A 218 -1.85 -16.25 0.75
CA LYS A 218 -1.12 -16.33 2.04
C LYS A 218 0.39 -16.18 1.84
N VAL A 219 0.93 -16.81 0.80
CA VAL A 219 2.37 -16.75 0.50
C VAL A 219 2.72 -15.36 -0.03
N THR A 220 1.90 -14.78 -0.90
CA THR A 220 2.05 -13.40 -1.37
C THR A 220 2.05 -12.41 -0.21
N PHE A 221 1.13 -12.54 0.75
CA PHE A 221 1.05 -11.68 1.94
C PHE A 221 2.35 -11.71 2.74
N VAL A 222 2.80 -12.91 3.12
CA VAL A 222 4.03 -13.06 3.93
C VAL A 222 5.24 -12.55 3.17
N LEU A 223 5.36 -12.88 1.89
CA LEU A 223 6.49 -12.47 1.07
C LEU A 223 6.50 -10.95 0.83
N ALA A 224 5.35 -10.33 0.60
CA ALA A 224 5.25 -8.88 0.45
C ALA A 224 5.65 -8.14 1.73
N VAL A 225 5.27 -8.65 2.89
CA VAL A 225 5.69 -8.11 4.20
C VAL A 225 7.19 -8.29 4.41
N VAL A 226 7.76 -9.45 4.07
CA VAL A 226 9.21 -9.70 4.15
C VAL A 226 9.99 -8.76 3.22
N ILE A 227 9.54 -8.58 1.97
CA ILE A 227 10.17 -7.66 1.04
C ILE A 227 10.05 -6.22 1.53
N GLY A 228 8.85 -5.80 1.96
CA GLY A 228 8.61 -4.43 2.45
C GLY A 228 9.44 -4.09 3.69
N THR A 229 9.52 -5.01 4.66
CA THR A 229 10.38 -4.85 5.85
C THR A 229 11.86 -4.85 5.50
N ALA A 230 12.32 -5.75 4.64
CA ALA A 230 13.72 -5.78 4.22
C ALA A 230 14.12 -4.49 3.50
N VAL A 231 13.28 -3.99 2.58
CA VAL A 231 13.54 -2.77 1.81
C VAL A 231 13.49 -1.51 2.69
N THR A 232 12.53 -1.42 3.61
CA THR A 232 12.45 -0.28 4.54
C THR A 232 13.63 -0.25 5.50
N LEU A 233 14.04 -1.40 6.05
CA LEU A 233 15.23 -1.50 6.91
C LEU A 233 16.52 -1.15 6.16
N THR A 234 16.76 -1.81 5.03
CA THR A 234 17.98 -1.57 4.23
C THR A 234 18.01 -0.14 3.68
N GLY A 235 16.88 0.41 3.25
CA GLY A 235 16.76 1.79 2.78
C GLY A 235 17.01 2.81 3.89
N THR A 236 16.49 2.55 5.10
CA THR A 236 16.74 3.39 6.29
C THR A 236 18.21 3.40 6.69
N VAL A 237 18.84 2.22 6.74
CA VAL A 237 20.27 2.10 7.07
C VAL A 237 21.15 2.75 5.99
N THR A 238 20.82 2.55 4.70
CA THR A 238 21.56 3.16 3.59
C THR A 238 21.44 4.68 3.60
N SER A 239 20.23 5.19 3.87
CA SER A 239 19.96 6.63 4.00
C SER A 239 20.80 7.28 5.09
N TYR A 240 21.01 6.58 6.21
CA TYR A 240 21.86 7.07 7.29
C TYR A 240 23.33 7.22 6.91
N TYR A 241 23.92 6.23 6.21
CA TYR A 241 25.34 6.27 5.87
C TYR A 241 25.65 7.18 4.66
N GLN A 242 24.71 7.31 3.73
CA GLN A 242 24.92 8.03 2.47
C GLN A 242 24.30 9.44 2.48
N ASP A 243 23.67 9.84 3.58
CA ASP A 243 23.00 11.14 3.78
C ASP A 243 22.03 11.51 2.64
N VAL A 244 21.26 10.51 2.21
CA VAL A 244 20.26 10.61 1.12
C VAL A 244 18.83 10.53 1.67
N PRO A 245 17.83 11.12 1.00
CA PRO A 245 16.45 11.11 1.48
C PRO A 245 15.90 9.69 1.68
N PRO A 246 15.35 9.36 2.87
CA PRO A 246 14.96 7.99 3.24
C PRO A 246 13.82 7.46 2.38
N GLY A 247 12.80 8.28 2.10
CA GLY A 247 11.68 7.85 1.26
C GLY A 247 12.13 7.43 -0.14
N ALA A 248 12.99 8.24 -0.76
CA ALA A 248 13.48 7.99 -2.11
C ALA A 248 14.32 6.70 -2.18
N THR A 249 15.22 6.47 -1.21
CA THR A 249 16.02 5.24 -1.19
C THR A 249 15.17 4.00 -1.00
N ILE A 250 14.19 4.03 -0.09
CA ILE A 250 13.29 2.91 0.17
C ILE A 250 12.51 2.55 -1.11
N VAL A 251 11.95 3.53 -1.82
CA VAL A 251 11.19 3.26 -3.05
C VAL A 251 12.09 2.78 -4.18
N LEU A 252 13.27 3.37 -4.38
CA LEU A 252 14.21 2.92 -5.40
C LEU A 252 14.69 1.48 -5.13
N LEU A 253 14.94 1.12 -3.87
CA LEU A 253 15.25 -0.26 -3.49
C LEU A 253 14.06 -1.20 -3.72
N ALA A 254 12.83 -0.78 -3.42
CA ALA A 254 11.63 -1.59 -3.71
C ALA A 254 11.51 -1.89 -5.21
N ILE A 255 11.73 -0.87 -6.05
CA ILE A 255 11.70 -1.00 -7.51
C ILE A 255 12.87 -1.89 -7.98
N ALA A 256 14.06 -1.73 -7.42
CA ALA A 256 15.20 -2.59 -7.76
C ALA A 256 14.92 -4.07 -7.46
N VAL A 257 14.31 -4.37 -6.30
CA VAL A 257 13.88 -5.73 -5.95
C VAL A 257 12.80 -6.24 -6.91
N PHE A 258 11.82 -5.40 -7.27
CA PHE A 258 10.81 -5.76 -8.26
C PHE A 258 11.43 -6.11 -9.61
N VAL A 259 12.35 -5.28 -10.13
CA VAL A 259 13.03 -5.52 -11.41
C VAL A 259 13.90 -6.79 -11.34
N ALA A 260 14.64 -6.99 -10.24
CA ALA A 260 15.44 -8.19 -10.04
C ALA A 260 14.59 -9.46 -10.06
N LEU A 261 13.47 -9.48 -9.33
CA LEU A 261 12.53 -10.60 -9.34
C LEU A 261 11.88 -10.80 -10.71
N THR A 262 11.63 -9.73 -11.47
CA THR A 262 11.10 -9.82 -12.84
C THR A 262 12.09 -10.50 -13.77
N ALA A 263 13.36 -10.10 -13.69
CA ALA A 263 14.44 -10.70 -14.48
C ALA A 263 14.64 -12.19 -14.13
N LEU A 264 14.47 -12.58 -12.87
CA LEU A 264 14.52 -13.97 -12.39
C LEU A 264 13.28 -14.79 -12.76
N ALA A 265 12.09 -14.17 -12.78
CA ALA A 265 10.83 -14.83 -13.09
C ALA A 265 10.61 -15.05 -14.59
N ALA A 266 11.06 -14.13 -15.45
CA ALA A 266 10.96 -14.24 -16.91
C ALA A 266 11.51 -15.58 -17.49
N PRO A 267 12.69 -16.08 -17.10
CA PRO A 267 13.18 -17.38 -17.58
C PRO A 267 12.36 -18.56 -17.04
N LEU A 268 11.82 -18.47 -15.82
CA LEU A 268 10.97 -19.52 -15.23
C LEU A 268 9.60 -19.60 -15.91
N ALA A 269 9.02 -18.46 -16.27
CA ALA A 269 7.78 -18.38 -17.04
C ALA A 269 7.95 -18.96 -18.46
N ARG A 270 9.05 -18.62 -19.13
CA ARG A 270 9.42 -19.18 -20.44
C ARG A 270 9.65 -20.70 -20.38
N ARG A 271 10.28 -21.20 -19.32
CA ARG A 271 10.46 -22.66 -19.10
C ARG A 271 9.14 -23.38 -18.85
N ARG A 272 8.22 -22.78 -18.09
CA ARG A 272 6.87 -23.35 -17.85
C ARG A 272 6.00 -23.36 -19.10
N ALA A 273 6.05 -22.30 -19.92
CA ALA A 273 5.34 -22.24 -21.19
C ALA A 273 5.83 -23.36 -22.14
N ARG A 274 7.16 -23.50 -22.28
CA ARG A 274 7.76 -24.59 -23.07
C ARG A 274 7.39 -25.98 -22.57
N ALA A 275 7.42 -26.22 -21.26
CA ALA A 275 7.02 -27.50 -20.68
C ALA A 275 5.53 -27.82 -20.87
N SER A 276 4.67 -26.80 -20.96
CA SER A 276 3.24 -26.97 -21.25
C SER A 276 2.98 -27.25 -22.73
N GLU A 277 3.75 -26.64 -23.64
CA GLU A 277 3.72 -26.98 -25.08
C GLU A 277 4.16 -28.43 -25.34
N THR A 278 5.17 -28.92 -24.62
CA THR A 278 5.61 -30.32 -24.75
C THR A 278 4.51 -31.30 -24.29
N LYS A 279 3.75 -30.95 -23.26
CA LYS A 279 2.59 -31.74 -22.78
C LYS A 279 1.36 -31.65 -23.68
N GLY A 280 1.17 -30.53 -24.38
CA GLY A 280 0.08 -30.35 -25.35
C GLY A 280 0.30 -31.11 -26.68
N ALA A 281 1.55 -31.42 -27.01
CA ALA A 281 1.90 -32.25 -28.16
C ALA A 281 1.54 -33.74 -27.97
N GLU A 282 1.39 -34.21 -26.72
CA GLU A 282 0.83 -35.52 -26.37
C GLU A 282 -0.70 -35.44 -26.17
N CYS A 283 -1.42 -34.80 -27.10
CA CYS A 283 -2.88 -34.89 -27.13
C CYS A 283 -3.26 -36.32 -27.54
N THR A 284 -3.51 -37.18 -26.56
CA THR A 284 -3.90 -38.59 -26.74
C THR A 284 -5.36 -38.77 -27.16
N LEU A 285 -6.11 -37.69 -27.27
CA LEU A 285 -7.47 -37.70 -27.79
C LEU A 285 -7.41 -37.58 -29.32
N GLU A 286 -7.77 -38.67 -30.02
CA GLU A 286 -8.08 -38.59 -31.44
C GLU A 286 -9.17 -37.53 -31.63
N VAL A 287 -8.83 -36.47 -32.36
CA VAL A 287 -9.83 -35.50 -32.84
C VAL A 287 -10.78 -36.30 -33.73
N PRO A 288 -12.07 -36.43 -33.39
CA PRO A 288 -13.00 -37.16 -34.22
C PRO A 288 -12.96 -36.57 -35.63
N GLY A 289 -12.59 -37.39 -36.61
CA GLY A 289 -12.55 -36.98 -38.01
C GLY A 289 -13.88 -36.34 -38.40
N ALA A 290 -13.81 -35.28 -39.21
CA ALA A 290 -14.89 -34.41 -39.66
C ALA A 290 -16.29 -35.04 -39.56
N ARG A 291 -17.20 -34.28 -38.93
CA ARG A 291 -18.63 -34.59 -38.75
C ARG A 291 -19.17 -35.32 -39.97
N ARG A 292 -19.62 -36.56 -39.79
CA ARG A 292 -20.18 -37.35 -40.90
C ARG A 292 -21.47 -36.67 -41.37
N GLU A 293 -21.65 -36.58 -42.68
CA GLU A 293 -22.80 -35.99 -43.40
C GLU A 293 -24.19 -36.53 -42.97
N ARG A 294 -24.24 -37.53 -42.09
CA ARG A 294 -25.47 -38.11 -41.50
C ARG A 294 -25.96 -37.40 -40.23
N ASP A 295 -25.18 -36.48 -39.67
CA ASP A 295 -25.55 -35.68 -38.48
C ASP A 295 -26.24 -34.35 -38.84
N ASP A 296 -26.46 -34.08 -40.14
CA ASP A 296 -27.26 -32.95 -40.56
C ASP A 296 -28.73 -33.29 -40.38
N VAL A 297 -29.35 -32.64 -39.39
CA VAL A 297 -30.79 -32.69 -39.15
C VAL A 297 -31.49 -32.17 -40.41
N GLN A 298 -32.19 -33.05 -41.12
CA GLN A 298 -33.09 -32.65 -42.20
C GLN A 298 -34.22 -31.83 -41.58
N VAL A 299 -34.20 -30.52 -41.86
CA VAL A 299 -35.28 -29.57 -41.55
C VAL A 299 -36.31 -29.62 -42.68
#